data_AF-A0AA42WT08-F1
#
_entry.id   AF-A0AA42WT08-F1
#
_cell.length_a   1.000
_cell.length_b   1.000
_cell.length_c   1.000
_cell.angle_alpha   90.00
_cell.angle_beta   90.00
_cell.angle_gamma   90.00
#
_symmetry.space_group_name_H-M   'P 1'
#
loop_
_entity.id
_entity.type
_entity.pdbx_description
1 polymer ?
#
loop_
_entity_poly.entity_id
_entity_poly.type
_entity_poly.pdbx_seq_one_letter_code
_entity_poly.pdbx_strand_id
1 'polypeptide(L)'
;MATLHSGGRPLRPHPPAIVLGLDSAINLSIIRELGQKGVPVIGVGTAATSMAAASRHCSQAIIRPAGLIMSWMPDIVRRTGAMAL
;
A
#
# COMPACT_ATOMS: atom_id res chain seq x y z
N MET A 1 2.48 -25.43 34.59
CA MET A 1 2.26 -26.24 33.36
C MET A 1 2.72 -25.38 32.19
N ALA A 2 3.92 -25.69 31.69
CA ALA A 2 4.64 -24.86 30.73
C ALA A 2 4.29 -25.24 29.29
N THR A 3 4.14 -24.24 28.43
CA THR A 3 4.64 -24.32 27.05
C THR A 3 5.25 -22.96 26.69
N LEU A 4 6.58 -22.89 26.79
CA LEU A 4 7.40 -21.84 26.18
C LEU A 4 7.35 -22.06 24.65
N HIS A 5 6.76 -21.14 23.90
CA HIS A 5 6.96 -21.09 22.45
C HIS A 5 8.04 -20.04 22.15
N SER A 6 9.10 -20.53 21.53
CA SER A 6 10.37 -19.87 21.25
C SER A 6 10.23 -18.57 20.44
N GLY A 7 10.83 -17.48 20.93
CA GLY A 7 11.73 -16.63 20.15
C GLY A 7 11.25 -15.94 18.86
N GLY A 8 9.97 -15.60 18.69
CA GLY A 8 9.55 -14.77 17.55
C GLY A 8 10.09 -13.35 17.66
N ARG A 9 10.96 -12.90 16.73
CA ARG A 9 11.20 -11.46 16.52
C ARG A 9 9.83 -10.79 16.40
N PRO A 10 9.58 -9.62 17.03
CA PRO A 10 8.39 -8.86 16.70
C PRO A 10 8.37 -8.66 15.19
N LEU A 11 7.31 -9.10 14.52
CA LEU A 11 7.12 -8.89 13.09
C LEU A 11 7.16 -7.38 12.89
N ARG A 12 8.29 -6.86 12.40
CA ARG A 12 8.37 -5.46 12.02
C ARG A 12 7.31 -5.27 10.94
N PRO A 13 6.38 -4.32 11.09
CA PRO A 13 5.42 -4.03 10.03
C PRO A 13 6.19 -3.81 8.73
N HIS A 14 5.76 -4.46 7.65
CA HIS A 14 6.30 -4.15 6.34
C HIS A 14 6.12 -2.65 6.07
N PRO A 15 7.12 -1.96 5.50
CA PRO A 15 6.92 -0.57 5.12
C PRO A 15 5.77 -0.48 4.11
N PRO A 16 4.97 0.60 4.13
CA PRO A 16 3.89 0.76 3.16
C PRO A 16 4.42 0.76 1.72
N ALA A 17 3.65 0.18 0.80
CA ALA A 17 3.93 0.19 -0.63
C ALA A 17 2.98 1.15 -1.36
N ILE A 18 3.49 1.93 -2.32
CA ILE A 18 2.68 2.78 -3.20
C ILE A 18 2.42 2.04 -4.50
N VAL A 19 1.14 1.87 -4.85
CA VAL A 19 0.71 1.30 -6.14
C VAL A 19 0.10 2.40 -7.00
N LEU A 20 0.67 2.63 -8.18
CA LEU A 20 0.23 3.64 -9.14
C LEU A 20 -0.75 3.04 -10.15
N GLY A 21 -1.91 3.67 -10.31
CA GLY A 21 -2.93 3.33 -11.31
C GLY A 21 -4.04 2.43 -10.76
N LEU A 22 -4.87 2.95 -9.86
CA LEU A 22 -5.94 2.14 -9.27
C LEU A 22 -7.04 1.70 -10.26
N ASP A 23 -7.02 2.19 -11.49
CA ASP A 23 -8.09 1.99 -12.46
C ASP A 23 -7.95 0.67 -13.25
N SER A 24 -6.94 -0.17 -12.98
CA SER A 24 -6.67 -1.43 -13.69
C SER A 24 -6.88 -2.70 -12.85
N ALA A 25 -7.32 -3.77 -13.49
CA ALA A 25 -7.43 -5.10 -12.85
C ALA A 25 -6.07 -5.68 -12.41
N ILE A 26 -4.98 -5.32 -13.11
CA ILE A 26 -3.61 -5.71 -12.76
C ILE A 26 -3.25 -5.14 -11.39
N ASN A 27 -3.49 -3.85 -11.17
CA ASN A 27 -3.16 -3.20 -9.92
C ASN A 27 -4.04 -3.67 -8.76
N LEU A 28 -5.29 -4.07 -9.03
CA LEU A 28 -6.11 -4.75 -8.03
C LEU A 28 -5.49 -6.08 -7.56
N SER A 29 -4.93 -6.88 -8.47
CA SER A 29 -4.24 -8.13 -8.12
C SER A 29 -3.00 -7.87 -7.28
N ILE A 30 -2.19 -6.87 -7.63
CA ILE A 30 -1.00 -6.48 -6.86
C ILE A 30 -1.39 -6.05 -5.44
N ILE A 31 -2.41 -5.19 -5.30
CA ILE A 31 -2.89 -4.73 -3.99
C ILE A 31 -3.35 -5.91 -3.12
N ARG A 32 -4.06 -6.88 -3.71
CA ARG A 32 -4.52 -8.07 -2.98
C ARG A 32 -3.35 -8.94 -2.52
N GLU A 33 -2.36 -9.17 -3.38
CA GLU A 33 -1.19 -9.98 -3.04
C GLU A 33 -0.37 -9.33 -1.92
N LEU A 34 -0.09 -8.02 -2.03
CA LEU A 34 0.64 -7.27 -1.01
C LEU A 34 -0.11 -7.25 0.33
N GLY A 35 -1.41 -6.97 0.31
CA GLY A 35 -2.24 -6.96 1.52
C GLY A 35 -2.33 -8.33 2.20
N GLN A 36 -2.41 -9.42 1.42
CA GLN A 36 -2.37 -10.79 1.96
C GLN A 36 -1.04 -11.12 2.67
N LYS A 37 0.06 -10.50 2.23
CA LYS A 37 1.39 -10.62 2.84
C LYS A 37 1.59 -9.65 4.02
N GLY A 38 0.56 -8.90 4.41
CA GLY A 38 0.63 -7.95 5.51
C GLY A 38 1.38 -6.65 5.18
N VAL A 39 1.55 -6.33 3.89
CA VAL A 39 2.11 -5.05 3.44
C VAL A 39 0.99 -4.01 3.41
N PRO A 40 1.09 -2.89 4.14
CA PRO A 40 0.14 -1.78 4.01
C PRO A 40 0.22 -1.19 2.59
N VAL A 41 -0.91 -1.05 1.90
CA VAL A 41 -0.92 -0.60 0.50
C VAL A 41 -1.60 0.75 0.35
N ILE A 42 -0.92 1.66 -0.32
CA ILE A 42 -1.39 3.02 -0.61
C ILE A 42 -1.59 3.13 -2.11
N GLY A 43 -2.84 3.24 -2.51
CA GLY A 43 -3.20 3.37 -3.91
C GLY A 43 -3.18 4.82 -4.37
N VAL A 44 -2.65 5.08 -5.57
CA VAL A 44 -2.74 6.39 -6.24
C VAL A 44 -3.44 6.22 -7.59
N GLY A 45 -4.60 6.82 -7.78
CA GLY A 45 -5.43 6.63 -8.98
C GLY A 45 -6.19 7.88 -9.40
N THR A 46 -6.79 7.88 -10.58
CA THR A 46 -7.49 9.09 -11.09
C THR A 46 -8.85 9.30 -10.44
N ALA A 47 -9.46 8.24 -9.90
CA ALA A 47 -10.73 8.31 -9.20
C ALA A 47 -10.69 7.52 -7.89
N ALA A 48 -11.35 8.07 -6.85
CA ALA A 48 -11.56 7.38 -5.57
C ALA A 48 -12.56 6.20 -5.68
N THR A 49 -13.27 6.09 -6.80
CA THR A 49 -14.30 5.07 -7.08
C THR A 49 -13.74 3.84 -7.81
N SER A 50 -12.43 3.73 -8.00
CA SER A 50 -11.85 2.57 -8.67
C SER A 50 -12.01 1.28 -7.84
N MET A 51 -12.08 0.14 -8.52
CA MET A 51 -12.18 -1.18 -7.87
C MET A 51 -11.03 -1.47 -6.90
N ALA A 52 -9.83 -0.97 -7.20
CA ALA A 52 -8.67 -1.11 -6.34
C ALA A 52 -8.77 -0.23 -5.08
N ALA A 53 -9.33 0.97 -5.18
CA ALA A 53 -9.59 1.83 -4.03
C ALA A 53 -10.62 1.20 -3.07
N ALA A 54 -11.62 0.50 -3.59
CA ALA A 54 -12.64 -0.20 -2.80
C ALA A 54 -12.17 -1.54 -2.19
N SER A 55 -10.95 -1.99 -2.50
CA SER A 55 -10.40 -3.23 -1.95
C SER A 55 -10.11 -3.08 -0.46
N ARG A 56 -10.50 -4.06 0.37
CA ARG A 56 -10.11 -4.12 1.80
C ARG A 56 -8.59 -4.15 2.03
N HIS A 57 -7.83 -4.51 1.00
CA HIS A 57 -6.37 -4.57 1.01
C HIS A 57 -5.72 -3.24 0.60
N CYS A 58 -6.51 -2.25 0.20
CA CYS A 58 -6.07 -0.87 0.02
C CYS A 58 -6.23 -0.14 1.36
N SER A 59 -5.11 0.12 2.04
CA SER A 59 -5.10 0.80 3.34
C SER A 59 -5.47 2.28 3.23
N GLN A 60 -5.09 2.91 2.11
CA GLN A 60 -5.40 4.30 1.82
C GLN A 60 -5.45 4.53 0.31
N ALA A 61 -6.43 5.29 -0.17
CA ALA A 61 -6.50 5.73 -1.55
C ALA A 61 -6.22 7.24 -1.65
N ILE A 62 -5.39 7.62 -2.61
CA ILE A 62 -5.04 9.01 -2.92
C ILE A 62 -5.46 9.28 -4.36
N ILE A 63 -6.21 10.36 -4.55
CA ILE A 63 -6.48 10.87 -5.90
C ILE A 63 -5.16 11.43 -6.45
N ARG A 64 -4.77 10.95 -7.63
CA ARG A 64 -3.53 11.32 -8.31
C ARG A 64 -3.44 12.84 -8.44
N PRO A 65 -2.44 13.48 -7.81
CA PRO A 65 -2.24 14.91 -7.99
C PRO A 65 -1.89 15.25 -9.44
N ALA A 66 -2.25 16.45 -9.86
CA ALA A 66 -1.88 16.96 -11.18
C ALA A 66 -0.36 17.18 -11.30
N GLY A 67 0.14 17.17 -12.53
CA GLY A 67 1.55 17.40 -12.83
C GLY A 67 2.41 16.14 -12.92
N LEU A 68 3.72 16.36 -13.03
CA LEU A 68 4.72 15.30 -13.13
C LEU A 68 4.82 14.53 -11.82
N ILE A 69 5.12 13.23 -11.91
CA ILE A 69 5.27 12.38 -10.70
C ILE A 69 6.24 12.96 -9.66
N MET A 70 7.32 13.60 -10.13
CA MET A 70 8.32 14.23 -9.26
C MET A 70 7.78 15.43 -8.47
N SER A 71 6.70 16.08 -8.92
CA SER A 71 6.14 17.24 -8.22
C SER A 71 5.29 16.88 -7.02
N TRP A 72 4.93 15.61 -6.83
CA TRP A 72 4.06 15.18 -5.74
C TRP A 72 4.48 13.88 -5.04
N MET A 73 5.19 12.99 -5.72
CA MET A 73 5.60 11.70 -5.14
C MET A 73 6.46 11.85 -3.87
N PRO A 74 7.44 12.78 -3.80
CA PRO A 74 8.25 12.95 -2.59
C PRO A 74 7.41 13.28 -1.35
N ASP A 75 6.37 14.10 -1.52
CA ASP A 75 5.44 14.43 -0.43
C ASP A 75 4.59 13.25 -0.01
N ILE A 76 4.12 12.43 -0.96
CA ILE A 76 3.38 11.20 -0.65
C ILE A 76 4.30 10.25 0.13
N VAL A 77 5.52 10.01 -0.33
CA VAL A 77 6.50 9.17 0.37
C VAL A 77 6.75 9.69 1.79
N ARG A 78 7.00 10.99 1.96
CA ARG A 78 7.24 11.60 3.27
C ARG A 78 6.06 11.47 4.23
N ARG A 79 4.83 11.67 3.74
CA ARG A 79 3.60 11.60 4.56
C ARG A 79 3.23 10.18 4.96
N THR A 80 3.57 9.21 4.12
CA THR A 80 3.13 7.82 4.28
C THR A 80 4.18 6.91 4.88
N GLY A 81 5.46 7.32 4.84
CA GLY A 81 6.58 6.46 5.20
C GLY A 81 6.75 5.28 4.23
N ALA A 82 6.14 5.35 3.04
CA ALA A 82 6.25 4.30 2.05
C ALA A 82 7.71 4.12 1.62
N MET A 83 8.11 2.88 1.41
CA MET A 83 9.43 2.53 0.92
C MET A 83 9.32 1.70 -0.34
N ALA A 84 10.36 1.76 -1.17
CA ALA A 84 10.54 0.75 -2.22
C ALA A 84 10.88 -0.58 -1.54
N LEU A 85 10.24 -1.66 -1.99
CA LEU A 85 10.60 -3.03 -1.64
C LEU A 85 11.89 -3.44 -2.35
#